data_AF-F0Y890-F1
#
_entry.id   AF-F0Y890-F1
#
_cell.length_a   1.000
_cell.length_b   1.000
_cell.length_c   1.000
_cell.angle_alpha   90.00
_cell.angle_beta   90.00
_cell.angle_gamma   90.00
#
_symmetry.space_group_name_H-M   'P 1'
#
loop_
_entity.id
_entity.type
_entity.pdbx_description
1 polymer ?
#
loop_
_entity_poly.entity_id
_entity_poly.type
_entity_poly.pdbx_seq_one_letter_code
_entity_poly.pdbx_strand_id
1 'polypeptide(L)'
;MDGRYHCPVKDAQRLGLDDPRAKKAHPDAGGSAASFRGVADAHERLLAFRSERAAGALRERRFQSKYHAKSDFADRITHVLSRPLGNLVSTQTKLRFRLGAFAVLMAYVSFKMRLIPKPTDGAAMEKQIDEIANPLLQSPLQQAVDRGAAPNVVAERYDASLIPQGQPLLSKALGCLCLPCTCLGSWVLVNPKEELVSIHFGEFSGVVNEPGLHYVNMWGRELRKISTAQQNLEVPGEKVLDAMGCPLVASAVVTFRFSAPANTLLNTANPYGYVATQAKATLKQVCARYPYDSHTLDGSSSGPSLRGECAAVEAEMVAALQDRVRCAGATVLTMTLSELNYAPEIAGAMLKRQEAIAMLGARQTVVDGAYKIAQKTIARAEADGVAFMEGQKASLVSNLVITAASEVRVQPTLPLA
;
A
#
# COMPACT_ATOMS: atom_id res chain seq x y z
N MET A 1 16.37 -37.18 2.47
CA MET A 1 16.56 -36.05 1.54
C MET A 1 16.57 -34.83 2.43
N ASP A 2 17.72 -34.58 3.06
CA ASP A 2 17.80 -33.73 4.27
C ASP A 2 18.66 -32.51 3.95
N GLY A 3 18.01 -31.37 3.71
CA GLY A 3 18.68 -30.09 3.48
C GLY A 3 19.21 -29.51 4.79
N ARG A 4 20.51 -29.63 5.05
CA ARG A 4 21.23 -28.85 6.07
C ARG A 4 21.90 -27.65 5.38
N TYR A 5 21.59 -26.45 5.84
CA TYR A 5 22.18 -25.21 5.33
C TYR A 5 23.65 -25.04 5.76
N HIS A 6 24.47 -24.59 4.81
CA HIS A 6 25.92 -24.40 4.87
C HIS A 6 26.30 -23.10 5.60
N CYS A 7 27.39 -23.11 6.37
CA CYS A 7 27.93 -21.94 7.05
C CYS A 7 29.19 -21.44 6.33
N PRO A 8 29.24 -20.19 5.83
CA PRO A 8 30.28 -19.70 4.92
C PRO A 8 31.64 -19.41 5.60
N VAL A 9 31.74 -19.58 6.92
CA VAL A 9 32.96 -19.28 7.68
C VAL A 9 34.01 -20.39 7.56
N LYS A 10 33.59 -21.63 7.26
CA LYS A 10 34.51 -22.78 7.15
C LYS A 10 35.19 -22.90 5.78
N ASP A 11 34.63 -22.30 4.74
CA ASP A 11 35.20 -22.35 3.39
C ASP A 11 36.32 -21.32 3.19
N ALA A 12 36.25 -20.18 3.90
CA ALA A 12 37.31 -19.16 3.87
C ALA A 12 38.65 -19.69 4.45
N GLN A 13 38.60 -20.59 5.43
CA GLN A 13 39.80 -21.22 6.00
C GLN A 13 40.35 -22.37 5.14
N ARG A 14 39.55 -22.97 4.25
CA ARG A 14 40.01 -24.00 3.31
C ARG A 14 40.72 -23.43 2.08
N LEU A 15 40.52 -22.14 1.79
CA LEU A 15 41.04 -21.47 0.58
C LEU A 15 42.42 -20.80 0.77
N GLY A 16 43.04 -20.89 1.96
CA GLY A 16 44.45 -20.50 2.15
C GLY A 16 44.79 -19.03 1.85
N LEU A 17 43.83 -18.11 1.98
CA LEU A 17 44.04 -16.68 1.81
C LEU A 17 44.43 -16.04 3.15
N ASP A 18 45.72 -16.10 3.48
CA ASP A 18 46.33 -15.28 4.54
C ASP A 18 46.61 -13.88 3.98
N ASP A 19 45.71 -12.91 4.20
CA ASP A 19 45.95 -11.53 3.77
C ASP A 19 46.49 -10.66 4.94
N PRO A 20 47.77 -10.24 4.93
CA PRO A 20 48.42 -9.51 6.01
C PRO A 20 47.96 -8.05 6.15
N ARG A 21 47.02 -7.56 5.32
CA ARG A 21 46.45 -6.20 5.43
C ARG A 21 45.41 -6.07 6.55
N ALA A 22 44.84 -7.16 7.07
CA ALA A 22 43.89 -7.11 8.18
C ALA A 22 44.53 -6.92 9.57
N LYS A 23 45.87 -6.99 9.68
CA LYS A 23 46.61 -6.86 10.95
C LYS A 23 47.18 -5.47 11.24
N LYS A 24 46.93 -4.47 10.38
CA LYS A 24 47.30 -3.06 10.60
C LYS A 24 46.07 -2.15 10.58
N ALA A 25 45.35 -2.11 11.70
CA ALA A 25 44.54 -0.95 12.07
C ALA A 25 44.66 -0.78 13.59
N HIS A 26 45.59 0.10 13.97
CA HIS A 26 45.98 0.47 15.34
C HIS A 26 44.87 1.31 16.04
N PRO A 27 44.93 1.48 17.39
CA PRO A 27 43.92 2.10 18.23
C PRO A 27 44.05 3.64 18.32
N ASP A 28 44.32 4.32 17.20
CA ASP A 28 44.46 5.79 17.13
C ASP A 28 43.71 6.39 15.92
N ALA A 29 42.41 6.11 15.82
CA ALA A 29 41.52 6.77 14.87
C ALA A 29 40.43 7.52 15.62
N GLY A 30 40.53 8.85 15.63
CA GLY A 30 39.49 9.76 16.11
C GLY A 30 38.19 9.54 15.34
N GLY A 31 37.30 8.74 15.93
CA GLY A 31 35.92 8.56 15.47
C GLY A 31 34.98 9.38 16.35
N SER A 32 34.21 10.28 15.74
CA SER A 32 33.11 11.00 16.38
C SER A 32 32.17 10.03 17.13
N ALA A 33 31.59 10.47 18.25
CA ALA A 33 30.60 9.73 19.06
C ALA A 33 29.37 9.20 18.27
N ALA A 34 29.25 9.52 16.98
CA ALA A 34 28.27 8.95 16.06
C ALA A 34 28.66 7.54 15.55
N SER A 35 29.95 7.21 15.40
CA SER A 35 30.37 5.90 14.87
C SER A 35 30.19 4.76 15.88
N PHE A 36 30.41 5.05 17.17
CA PHE A 36 30.13 4.11 18.27
C PHE A 36 28.62 3.91 18.51
N ARG A 37 27.80 4.92 18.24
CA ARG A 37 26.33 4.80 18.27
C ARG A 37 25.81 3.84 17.18
N GLY A 38 26.40 3.86 15.99
CA GLY A 38 26.01 2.94 14.91
C GLY A 38 26.27 1.45 15.24
N VAL A 39 27.35 1.15 15.96
CA VAL A 39 27.68 -0.23 16.38
C VAL A 39 26.79 -0.68 17.55
N ALA A 40 26.48 0.22 18.49
CA ALA A 40 25.54 -0.06 19.58
C ALA A 40 24.11 -0.27 19.06
N ASP A 41 23.63 0.58 18.14
CA ASP A 41 22.34 0.43 17.46
C ASP A 41 22.25 -0.87 16.66
N ALA A 42 23.33 -1.24 15.96
CA ALA A 42 23.39 -2.52 15.25
C ALA A 42 23.35 -3.72 16.20
N HIS A 43 23.96 -3.60 17.39
CA HIS A 43 23.93 -4.63 18.42
C HIS A 43 22.53 -4.78 19.04
N GLU A 44 21.85 -3.67 19.36
CA GLU A 44 20.47 -3.69 19.86
C GLU A 44 19.49 -4.26 18.83
N ARG A 45 19.64 -3.90 17.55
CA ARG A 45 18.83 -4.48 16.46
C ARG A 45 19.03 -5.98 16.33
N LEU A 46 20.26 -6.47 16.51
CA LEU A 46 20.55 -7.92 16.50
C LEU A 46 19.98 -8.64 17.73
N LEU A 47 20.00 -8.00 18.90
CA LEU A 47 19.39 -8.55 20.11
C LEU A 47 17.86 -8.60 19.98
N ALA A 48 17.23 -7.55 19.45
CA ALA A 48 15.81 -7.50 19.14
C ALA A 48 15.42 -8.61 18.16
N PHE A 49 16.19 -8.78 17.07
CA PHE A 49 15.96 -9.84 16.08
C PHE A 49 16.11 -11.25 16.69
N ARG A 50 17.07 -11.44 17.61
CA ARG A 50 17.24 -12.71 18.35
C ARG A 50 16.06 -12.98 19.30
N SER A 51 15.57 -11.96 20.00
CA SER A 51 14.41 -12.11 20.89
C SER A 51 13.12 -12.41 20.12
N GLU A 52 12.91 -11.80 18.95
CA GLU A 52 11.77 -12.10 18.09
C GLU A 52 11.85 -13.52 17.51
N ARG A 53 13.03 -13.97 17.11
CA ARG A 53 13.23 -15.35 16.65
C ARG A 53 13.02 -16.37 17.78
N ALA A 54 13.46 -16.06 18.99
CA ALA A 54 13.23 -16.90 20.16
C ALA A 54 11.74 -16.94 20.55
N ALA A 55 11.04 -15.81 20.48
CA ALA A 55 9.60 -15.73 20.71
C ALA A 55 8.80 -16.47 19.63
N GLY A 56 9.22 -16.39 18.37
CA GLY A 56 8.68 -17.17 17.26
C GLY A 56 8.85 -18.68 17.47
N ALA A 57 10.06 -19.12 17.80
CA ALA A 57 10.36 -20.54 18.08
C ALA A 57 9.60 -21.08 19.31
N LEU A 58 9.40 -20.27 20.36
CA LEU A 58 8.57 -20.63 21.52
C LEU A 58 7.09 -20.69 21.17
N ARG A 59 6.58 -19.79 20.32
CA ARG A 59 5.21 -19.85 19.77
C ARG A 59 5.01 -21.13 18.97
N GLU A 60 5.97 -21.46 18.11
CA GLU A 60 5.92 -22.64 17.25
C GLU A 60 5.99 -23.94 18.06
N ARG A 61 6.85 -24.02 19.09
CA ARG A 61 6.87 -25.14 20.05
C ARG A 61 5.57 -25.25 20.86
N ARG A 62 4.99 -24.12 21.30
CA ARG A 62 3.68 -24.13 21.98
C ARG A 62 2.57 -24.59 21.03
N PHE A 63 2.61 -24.17 19.77
CA PHE A 63 1.65 -24.57 18.73
C PHE A 63 1.76 -26.07 18.43
N GLN A 64 2.98 -26.58 18.22
CA GLN A 64 3.24 -28.01 18.01
C GLN A 64 2.85 -28.87 19.23
N SER A 65 3.14 -28.43 20.47
CA SER A 65 2.72 -29.19 21.66
C SER A 65 1.20 -29.25 21.83
N LYS A 66 0.49 -28.16 21.48
CA LYS A 66 -0.99 -28.13 21.49
C LYS A 66 -1.59 -29.03 20.41
N TYR A 67 -0.93 -29.18 19.26
CA TYR A 67 -1.36 -30.10 18.20
C TYR A 67 -1.07 -31.57 18.54
N HIS A 68 0.13 -31.89 19.05
CA HIS A 68 0.47 -33.26 19.46
C HIS A 68 -0.36 -33.75 20.66
N ALA A 69 -0.65 -32.88 21.64
CA ALA A 69 -1.55 -33.23 22.74
C ALA A 69 -3.02 -33.44 22.28
N LYS A 70 -3.44 -32.80 21.17
CA LYS A 70 -4.76 -33.01 20.56
C LYS A 70 -4.83 -34.31 19.75
N SER A 71 -3.78 -34.68 19.01
CA SER A 71 -3.72 -35.95 18.28
C SER A 71 -3.67 -37.15 19.21
N ASP A 72 -2.87 -37.11 20.28
CA ASP A 72 -2.72 -38.22 21.22
C ASP A 72 -4.01 -38.57 21.97
N PHE A 73 -4.85 -37.58 22.25
CA PHE A 73 -6.14 -37.79 22.90
C PHE A 73 -7.20 -38.32 21.92
N ALA A 74 -7.20 -37.81 20.69
CA ALA A 74 -8.06 -38.32 19.62
C ALA A 74 -7.74 -39.79 19.30
N ASP A 75 -6.44 -40.14 19.22
CA ASP A 75 -5.96 -41.50 18.96
C ASP A 75 -6.26 -42.48 20.10
N ARG A 76 -6.22 -42.03 21.37
CA ARG A 76 -6.64 -42.87 22.51
C ARG A 76 -8.14 -43.16 22.48
N ILE A 77 -8.96 -42.21 22.05
CA ILE A 77 -10.42 -42.38 21.99
C ILE A 77 -10.83 -43.27 20.82
N THR A 78 -10.23 -43.08 19.64
CA THR A 78 -10.46 -43.96 18.49
C THR A 78 -9.99 -45.38 18.79
N HIS A 79 -8.88 -45.56 19.52
CA HIS A 79 -8.41 -46.87 19.98
C HIS A 79 -9.36 -47.54 21.00
N VAL A 80 -10.03 -46.78 21.86
CA VAL A 80 -11.03 -47.33 22.81
C VAL A 80 -12.33 -47.69 22.09
N LEU A 81 -12.75 -46.91 21.08
CA LEU A 81 -13.96 -47.14 20.30
C LEU A 81 -13.81 -48.27 19.26
N SER A 82 -12.59 -48.56 18.82
CA SER A 82 -12.28 -49.60 17.81
C SER A 82 -12.06 -51.00 18.38
N ARG A 83 -12.00 -51.17 19.72
CA ARG A 83 -11.85 -52.50 20.33
C ARG A 83 -13.03 -53.41 19.95
N PRO A 84 -12.77 -54.62 19.42
CA PRO A 84 -13.83 -55.56 19.08
C PRO A 84 -14.50 -56.05 20.37
N LEU A 85 -15.74 -55.62 20.61
CA LEU A 85 -16.61 -56.19 21.64
C LEU A 85 -16.94 -57.62 21.21
N GLY A 86 -16.43 -58.61 21.95
CA GLY A 86 -16.59 -60.04 21.66
C GLY A 86 -18.02 -60.50 21.40
N ASN A 87 -18.19 -61.67 20.77
CA ASN A 87 -19.46 -62.20 20.25
C ASN A 87 -20.47 -62.65 21.33
N LEU A 88 -20.19 -62.45 22.62
CA LEU A 88 -21.01 -62.93 23.74
C LEU A 88 -22.04 -61.90 24.27
N VAL A 89 -22.21 -60.76 23.59
CA VAL A 89 -23.12 -59.69 24.04
C VAL A 89 -24.11 -59.33 22.94
N SER A 90 -25.40 -59.25 23.27
CA SER A 90 -26.48 -58.92 22.33
C SER A 90 -26.24 -57.59 21.62
N THR A 91 -26.63 -57.52 20.34
CA THR A 91 -26.40 -56.37 19.44
C THR A 91 -26.94 -55.04 20.00
N GLN A 92 -28.04 -55.07 20.76
CA GLN A 92 -28.60 -53.88 21.41
C GLN A 92 -27.69 -53.28 22.49
N THR A 93 -26.98 -54.12 23.25
CA THR A 93 -26.12 -53.65 24.34
C THR A 93 -24.85 -52.99 23.79
N LYS A 94 -24.33 -53.52 22.66
CA LYS A 94 -23.21 -52.91 21.93
C LYS A 94 -23.60 -51.53 21.35
N LEU A 95 -24.84 -51.39 20.85
CA LEU A 95 -25.34 -50.13 20.32
C LEU A 95 -25.55 -49.09 21.43
N ARG A 96 -26.13 -49.48 22.57
CA ARG A 96 -26.29 -48.61 23.74
C ARG A 96 -24.96 -48.11 24.31
N PHE A 97 -23.95 -48.98 24.35
CA PHE A 97 -22.60 -48.59 24.80
C PHE A 97 -21.94 -47.59 23.83
N ARG A 98 -22.06 -47.81 22.51
CA ARG A 98 -21.54 -46.88 21.49
C ARG A 98 -22.26 -45.54 21.49
N LEU A 99 -23.59 -45.54 21.63
CA LEU A 99 -24.39 -44.32 21.77
C LEU A 99 -24.06 -43.56 23.06
N GLY A 100 -23.87 -44.27 24.18
CA GLY A 100 -23.45 -43.66 25.45
C GLY A 100 -22.05 -43.06 25.37
N ALA A 101 -21.08 -43.76 24.79
CA ALA A 101 -19.73 -43.26 24.59
C ALA A 101 -19.70 -42.02 23.67
N PHE A 102 -20.54 -42.01 22.62
CA PHE A 102 -20.67 -40.86 21.72
C PHE A 102 -21.33 -39.66 22.40
N ALA A 103 -22.34 -39.89 23.25
CA ALA A 103 -22.98 -38.83 24.04
C ALA A 103 -22.00 -38.20 25.04
N VAL A 104 -21.17 -39.01 25.71
CA VAL A 104 -20.12 -38.52 26.62
C VAL A 104 -19.04 -37.75 25.86
N LEU A 105 -18.66 -38.20 24.67
CA LEU A 105 -17.72 -37.48 23.80
C LEU A 105 -18.27 -36.11 23.39
N MET A 106 -19.53 -36.05 22.98
CA MET A 106 -20.20 -34.80 22.60
C MET A 106 -20.38 -33.86 23.80
N ALA A 107 -20.73 -34.38 24.97
CA ALA A 107 -20.79 -33.61 26.21
C ALA A 107 -19.41 -33.02 26.59
N TYR A 108 -18.34 -33.80 26.41
CA TYR A 108 -16.97 -33.37 26.68
C TYR A 108 -16.47 -32.32 25.67
N VAL A 109 -16.75 -32.49 24.37
CA VAL A 109 -16.41 -31.49 23.34
C VAL A 109 -17.19 -30.19 23.57
N SER A 110 -18.46 -30.28 23.93
CA SER A 110 -19.29 -29.11 24.24
C SER A 110 -18.84 -28.39 25.53
N PHE A 111 -18.47 -29.14 26.57
CA PHE A 111 -17.89 -28.59 27.80
C PHE A 111 -16.53 -27.92 27.55
N LYS A 112 -15.69 -28.50 26.69
CA LYS A 112 -14.36 -27.95 26.38
C LYS A 112 -14.41 -26.76 25.41
N MET A 113 -15.39 -26.67 24.51
CA MET A 113 -15.67 -25.44 23.74
C MET A 113 -16.12 -24.29 24.64
N ARG A 114 -16.77 -24.57 25.78
CA ARG A 114 -17.10 -23.58 26.81
C ARG A 114 -15.90 -23.10 27.63
N LEU A 115 -14.81 -23.87 27.65
CA LEU A 115 -13.56 -23.58 28.37
C LEU A 115 -12.49 -22.90 27.49
N ILE A 116 -12.83 -22.45 26.27
CA ILE A 116 -11.96 -21.53 25.54
C ILE A 116 -11.91 -20.23 26.38
N PRO A 117 -10.76 -19.86 26.96
CA PRO A 117 -10.69 -18.66 27.77
C PRO A 117 -11.04 -17.47 26.87
N LYS A 118 -12.05 -16.68 27.26
CA LYS A 118 -12.15 -15.30 26.78
C LYS A 118 -10.83 -14.60 27.13
N PRO A 119 -10.23 -13.80 26.23
CA PRO A 119 -8.98 -13.13 26.52
C PRO A 119 -9.20 -12.21 27.73
N THR A 120 -8.74 -12.64 28.89
CA THR A 120 -8.86 -11.95 30.17
C THR A 120 -7.48 -11.51 30.67
N ASP A 121 -6.58 -11.22 29.72
CA ASP A 121 -5.28 -10.62 29.99
C ASP A 121 -5.13 -9.22 29.34
N GLY A 122 -6.23 -8.62 28.86
CA GLY A 122 -6.22 -7.25 28.31
C GLY A 122 -5.85 -6.21 29.37
N ALA A 123 -6.43 -6.31 30.58
CA ALA A 123 -6.23 -5.32 31.64
C ALA A 123 -4.81 -5.33 32.26
N ALA A 124 -4.04 -6.42 32.13
CA ALA A 124 -2.66 -6.48 32.59
C ALA A 124 -1.68 -5.94 31.54
N MET A 125 -1.98 -6.13 30.26
CA MET A 125 -1.18 -5.63 29.14
C MET A 125 -1.42 -4.12 28.90
N GLU A 126 -2.65 -3.65 29.10
CA GLU A 126 -3.05 -2.24 28.99
C GLU A 126 -2.39 -1.38 30.09
N LYS A 127 -2.32 -1.89 31.33
CA LYS A 127 -1.55 -1.24 32.41
C LYS A 127 -0.05 -1.17 32.14
N GLN A 128 0.54 -2.19 31.52
CA GLN A 128 1.96 -2.16 31.14
C GLN A 128 2.24 -1.23 29.95
N ILE A 129 1.29 -1.07 29.03
CA ILE A 129 1.40 -0.14 27.90
C ILE A 129 1.25 1.31 28.39
N ASP A 130 0.31 1.59 29.31
CA ASP A 130 0.12 2.92 29.90
C ASP A 130 1.31 3.36 30.78
N GLU A 131 1.95 2.42 31.48
CA GLU A 131 3.12 2.68 32.33
C GLU A 131 4.40 2.95 31.50
N ILE A 132 4.46 2.43 30.26
CA ILE A 132 5.55 2.69 29.28
C ILE A 132 5.25 3.93 28.41
N ALA A 133 3.98 4.24 28.14
CA ALA A 133 3.56 5.34 27.28
C ALA A 133 3.57 6.71 27.99
N ASN A 134 3.31 6.75 29.30
CA ASN A 134 3.24 7.99 30.08
C ASN A 134 4.50 8.90 30.00
N PRO A 135 5.75 8.39 29.98
CA PRO A 135 6.92 9.24 29.81
C PRO A 135 7.16 9.71 28.36
N LEU A 136 6.56 9.07 27.34
CA LEU A 136 6.71 9.46 25.92
C LEU A 136 5.71 10.55 25.48
N LEU A 137 4.60 10.69 26.21
CA LEU A 137 3.57 11.71 25.96
C LEU A 137 3.99 13.13 26.38
N GLN A 138 5.12 13.29 27.08
CA GLN A 138 5.64 14.59 27.53
C GLN A 138 6.66 15.22 26.57
N SER A 139 6.79 14.72 25.34
CA SER A 139 7.71 15.31 24.37
C SER A 139 7.17 16.64 23.79
N PRO A 140 8.03 17.65 23.56
CA PRO A 140 7.65 18.95 23.01
C PRO A 140 7.13 18.90 21.56
N LEU A 141 7.12 17.74 20.90
CA LEU A 141 6.54 17.54 19.57
C LEU A 141 5.00 17.51 19.60
N GLN A 142 4.38 17.08 20.71
CA GLN A 142 2.92 17.04 20.83
C GLN A 142 2.32 18.46 20.90
N GLN A 143 2.99 19.39 21.59
CA GLN A 143 2.58 20.80 21.67
C GLN A 143 2.72 21.56 20.35
N ALA A 144 3.53 21.06 19.41
CA ALA A 144 3.64 21.64 18.06
C ALA A 144 2.47 21.22 17.15
N VAL A 145 1.92 20.03 17.36
CA VAL A 145 0.75 19.51 16.61
C VAL A 145 -0.53 20.26 16.99
N ASP A 146 -0.67 20.67 18.27
CA ASP A 146 -1.87 21.36 18.75
C ASP A 146 -1.96 22.84 18.32
N ARG A 147 -0.87 23.44 17.81
CA ARG A 147 -0.81 24.88 17.46
C ARG A 147 -1.09 25.19 15.98
N GLY A 148 -1.33 24.20 15.13
CA GLY A 148 -1.46 24.41 13.68
C GLY A 148 -2.54 23.57 13.04
N ALA A 149 -3.77 24.12 13.01
CA ALA A 149 -4.85 23.85 12.04
C ALA A 149 -4.79 22.50 11.28
N ALA A 150 -5.40 21.45 11.84
CA ALA A 150 -5.79 20.29 11.05
C ALA A 150 -7.15 20.59 10.37
N PRO A 151 -7.28 20.45 9.04
CA PRO A 151 -8.56 20.59 8.37
C PRO A 151 -9.45 19.40 8.77
N ASN A 152 -10.63 19.68 9.34
CA ASN A 152 -11.73 18.75 9.65
C ASN A 152 -11.60 17.34 9.03
N VAL A 153 -10.81 16.47 9.66
CA VAL A 153 -10.77 15.06 9.30
C VAL A 153 -11.89 14.40 10.09
N VAL A 154 -12.93 14.00 9.36
CA VAL A 154 -14.00 13.13 9.86
C VAL A 154 -13.40 11.73 10.10
N ALA A 155 -12.49 11.61 11.06
CA ALA A 155 -11.75 10.39 11.38
C ALA A 155 -12.39 9.55 12.48
N GLU A 156 -13.57 9.89 13.00
CA GLU A 156 -13.98 9.43 14.32
C GLU A 156 -15.13 8.40 14.39
N ARG A 157 -15.61 7.78 13.29
CA ARG A 157 -16.87 6.98 13.39
C ARG A 157 -17.01 5.65 12.63
N TYR A 158 -15.96 5.03 12.09
CA TYR A 158 -16.16 3.76 11.36
C TYR A 158 -15.80 2.46 12.10
N ASP A 159 -15.22 2.52 13.30
CA ASP A 159 -14.61 1.33 13.92
C ASP A 159 -15.30 0.79 15.20
N ALA A 160 -16.36 1.43 15.71
CA ALA A 160 -16.89 1.08 17.04
C ALA A 160 -18.21 0.27 17.08
N SER A 161 -18.92 0.07 15.96
CA SER A 161 -20.30 -0.49 15.99
C SER A 161 -20.41 -1.97 15.61
N LEU A 162 -19.41 -2.56 14.94
CA LEU A 162 -19.45 -3.96 14.51
C LEU A 162 -18.80 -4.87 15.56
N ILE A 163 -19.35 -4.82 16.78
CA ILE A 163 -19.01 -5.80 17.81
C ILE A 163 -19.62 -7.13 17.37
N PRO A 164 -18.85 -8.23 17.26
CA PRO A 164 -19.40 -9.53 16.90
C PRO A 164 -20.40 -9.96 17.99
N GLN A 165 -21.68 -9.85 17.68
CA GLN A 165 -22.76 -10.36 18.51
C GLN A 165 -22.76 -11.86 18.25
N GLY A 166 -22.03 -12.62 19.08
CA GLY A 166 -21.90 -14.07 18.89
C GLY A 166 -23.25 -14.74 18.66
N GLN A 167 -23.28 -15.86 17.92
CA GLN A 167 -24.49 -16.51 17.40
C GLN A 167 -25.74 -16.39 18.30
N PRO A 168 -26.89 -15.92 17.74
CA PRO A 168 -28.12 -15.71 18.50
C PRO A 168 -28.62 -17.03 19.10
N LEU A 169 -29.22 -16.93 20.29
CA LEU A 169 -29.69 -18.08 21.06
C LEU A 169 -30.67 -18.95 20.24
N LEU A 170 -31.49 -18.31 19.39
CA LEU A 170 -32.44 -18.98 18.50
C LEU A 170 -31.75 -19.85 17.46
N SER A 171 -30.67 -19.37 16.85
CA SER A 171 -29.88 -20.17 15.89
C SER A 171 -29.30 -21.40 16.58
N LYS A 172 -28.75 -21.25 17.80
CA LYS A 172 -28.23 -22.37 18.60
C LYS A 172 -29.31 -23.39 18.98
N ALA A 173 -30.49 -22.93 19.39
CA ALA A 173 -31.60 -23.79 19.77
C ALA A 173 -32.10 -24.63 18.58
N LEU A 174 -32.30 -24.01 17.41
CA LEU A 174 -32.65 -24.71 16.17
C LEU A 174 -31.54 -25.67 15.72
N GLY A 175 -30.28 -25.27 15.92
CA GLY A 175 -29.12 -26.11 15.64
C GLY A 175 -29.10 -27.39 16.47
N CYS A 176 -29.48 -27.30 17.75
CA CYS A 176 -29.58 -28.43 18.67
C CYS A 176 -30.78 -29.33 18.35
N LEU A 177 -31.93 -28.75 18.00
CA LEU A 177 -33.14 -29.50 17.66
C LEU A 177 -32.96 -30.34 16.38
N CYS A 178 -32.27 -29.78 15.38
CA CYS A 178 -32.05 -30.40 14.08
C CYS A 178 -30.60 -30.91 13.90
N LEU A 179 -30.02 -31.44 14.98
CA LEU A 179 -28.62 -31.90 15.07
C LEU A 179 -28.10 -32.75 13.89
N PRO A 180 -28.82 -33.78 13.37
CA PRO A 180 -28.31 -34.57 12.26
C PRO A 180 -28.21 -33.75 10.95
N CYS A 181 -29.13 -32.81 10.73
CA CYS A 181 -29.15 -31.97 9.53
C CYS A 181 -28.12 -30.84 9.60
N THR A 182 -27.91 -30.25 10.79
CA THR A 182 -26.91 -29.19 10.97
C THR A 182 -25.49 -29.72 10.85
N CYS A 183 -25.17 -30.89 11.39
CA CYS A 183 -23.84 -31.47 11.27
C CYS A 183 -23.39 -31.72 9.82
N LEU A 184 -24.32 -31.97 8.89
CA LEU A 184 -24.00 -32.21 7.47
C LEU A 184 -23.93 -30.90 6.66
N GLY A 185 -24.84 -29.95 6.90
CA GLY A 185 -24.93 -28.70 6.13
C GLY A 185 -24.18 -27.49 6.70
N SER A 186 -23.54 -27.63 7.88
CA SER A 186 -22.92 -26.51 8.60
C SER A 186 -21.49 -26.16 8.15
N TRP A 187 -20.86 -26.98 7.30
CA TRP A 187 -19.48 -26.78 6.88
C TRP A 187 -19.39 -25.78 5.73
N VAL A 188 -18.46 -24.83 5.85
CA VAL A 188 -18.19 -23.82 4.82
C VAL A 188 -16.70 -23.82 4.53
N LEU A 189 -16.36 -23.98 3.26
CA LEU A 189 -14.99 -23.85 2.79
C LEU A 189 -14.64 -22.38 2.56
N VAL A 190 -13.56 -21.92 3.19
CA VAL A 190 -12.96 -20.60 2.98
C VAL A 190 -11.61 -20.79 2.31
N ASN A 191 -11.44 -20.21 1.12
CA ASN A 191 -10.21 -20.30 0.34
C ASN A 191 -9.14 -19.32 0.87
N PRO A 192 -7.86 -19.50 0.52
CA PRO A 192 -6.84 -18.48 0.79
C PRO A 192 -7.19 -17.17 0.08
N LYS A 193 -6.98 -16.03 0.76
CA LYS A 193 -7.34 -14.67 0.29
C LYS A 193 -8.84 -14.48 0.02
N GLU A 194 -9.67 -15.27 0.67
CA GLU A 194 -11.10 -15.04 0.82
C GLU A 194 -11.42 -14.89 2.29
N GLU A 195 -12.30 -13.94 2.60
CA GLU A 195 -12.84 -13.74 3.93
C GLU A 195 -14.36 -13.89 3.89
N LEU A 196 -14.90 -14.49 4.95
CA LEU A 196 -16.31 -14.81 5.06
C LEU A 196 -16.93 -13.98 6.19
N VAL A 197 -17.90 -13.15 5.85
CA VAL A 197 -18.74 -12.46 6.82
C VAL A 197 -20.00 -13.29 7.05
N SER A 198 -20.26 -13.61 8.32
CA SER A 198 -21.43 -14.37 8.72
C SER A 198 -22.42 -13.48 9.46
N ILE A 199 -23.63 -13.43 8.93
CA ILE A 199 -24.77 -12.72 9.50
C ILE A 199 -25.78 -13.80 9.90
N HIS A 200 -26.35 -13.72 11.10
CA HIS A 200 -27.40 -14.64 11.54
C HIS A 200 -28.64 -13.86 11.89
N PHE A 201 -29.77 -14.14 11.24
CA PHE A 201 -31.05 -13.45 11.46
C PHE A 201 -30.93 -11.90 11.44
N GLY A 202 -30.09 -11.38 10.55
CA GLY A 202 -29.84 -9.93 10.44
C GLY A 202 -28.82 -9.36 11.44
N GLU A 203 -28.35 -10.16 12.40
CA GLU A 203 -27.30 -9.76 13.34
C GLU A 203 -25.92 -10.16 12.82
N PHE A 204 -24.96 -9.23 12.88
CA PHE A 204 -23.57 -9.50 12.52
C PHE A 204 -22.93 -10.43 13.57
N SER A 205 -22.66 -11.68 13.15
CA SER A 205 -22.17 -12.72 14.05
C SER A 205 -20.64 -12.82 14.09
N GLY A 206 -19.95 -12.32 13.07
CA GLY A 206 -18.49 -12.27 13.01
C GLY A 206 -17.92 -12.50 11.61
N VAL A 207 -16.58 -12.46 11.55
CA VAL A 207 -15.79 -12.67 10.32
C VAL A 207 -14.87 -13.87 10.51
N VAL A 208 -14.77 -14.69 9.47
CA VAL A 208 -13.84 -15.83 9.40
C VAL A 208 -12.77 -15.51 8.36
N ASN A 209 -11.53 -15.32 8.84
CA ASN A 209 -10.39 -14.97 7.99
C ASN A 209 -9.43 -16.15 7.74
N GLU A 210 -9.51 -17.19 8.57
CA GLU A 210 -8.60 -18.33 8.44
C GLU A 210 -9.00 -19.19 7.23
N PRO A 211 -8.07 -19.58 6.35
CA PRO A 211 -8.38 -20.51 5.27
C PRO A 211 -8.63 -21.91 5.84
N GLY A 212 -9.66 -22.59 5.35
CA GLY A 212 -10.00 -23.93 5.80
C GLY A 212 -11.49 -24.20 5.83
N LEU A 213 -11.82 -25.35 6.43
CA LEU A 213 -13.21 -25.77 6.63
C LEU A 213 -13.69 -25.26 7.99
N HIS A 214 -14.67 -24.36 7.96
CA HIS A 214 -15.24 -23.74 9.16
C HIS A 214 -16.64 -24.22 9.42
N TYR A 215 -16.96 -24.39 10.69
CA TYR A 215 -18.31 -24.72 11.13
C TYR A 215 -19.08 -23.43 11.40
N VAL A 216 -20.08 -23.15 10.57
CA VAL A 216 -21.00 -22.02 10.77
C VAL A 216 -22.43 -22.55 10.76
N ASN A 217 -23.19 -22.35 11.84
CA ASN A 217 -24.51 -22.94 11.98
C ASN A 217 -25.44 -22.58 10.81
N MET A 218 -26.10 -23.59 10.21
CA MET A 218 -26.90 -23.44 9.00
C MET A 218 -28.19 -22.62 9.17
N TRP A 219 -28.72 -22.53 10.39
CA TRP A 219 -30.02 -21.91 10.61
C TRP A 219 -29.94 -20.39 10.69
N GLY A 220 -30.63 -19.74 9.75
CA GLY A 220 -30.77 -18.29 9.64
C GLY A 220 -29.47 -17.57 9.27
N ARG A 221 -28.46 -18.30 8.76
CA ARG A 221 -27.20 -17.70 8.33
C ARG A 221 -27.33 -17.10 6.93
N GLU A 222 -26.82 -15.89 6.76
CA GLU A 222 -26.43 -15.32 5.49
C GLU A 222 -24.90 -15.26 5.46
N LEU A 223 -24.33 -15.80 4.39
CA LEU A 223 -22.90 -15.92 4.21
C LEU A 223 -22.49 -15.06 3.03
N ARG A 224 -21.69 -14.02 3.30
CA ARG A 224 -21.14 -13.15 2.26
C ARG A 224 -19.65 -13.34 2.20
N LYS A 225 -19.14 -13.70 1.02
CA LYS A 225 -17.71 -13.87 0.76
C LYS A 225 -17.18 -12.65 0.06
N ILE A 226 -15.95 -12.25 0.40
CA ILE A 226 -15.21 -11.25 -0.34
C ILE A 226 -13.77 -11.68 -0.51
N SER A 227 -13.19 -11.32 -1.66
CA SER A 227 -11.77 -11.56 -1.90
C SER A 227 -10.95 -10.44 -1.28
N THR A 228 -9.91 -10.81 -0.53
CA THR A 228 -8.89 -9.89 -0.01
C THR A 228 -7.63 -9.87 -0.89
N ALA A 229 -7.67 -10.56 -2.04
CA ALA A 229 -6.63 -10.47 -3.03
C ALA A 229 -6.51 -9.04 -3.59
N GLN A 230 -5.29 -8.68 -3.99
CA GLN A 230 -5.04 -7.44 -4.71
C GLN A 230 -5.73 -7.48 -6.06
N GLN A 231 -6.42 -6.40 -6.39
CA GLN A 231 -7.22 -6.26 -7.60
C GLN A 231 -6.85 -4.96 -8.29
N ASN A 232 -6.96 -4.98 -9.61
CA ASN A 232 -6.80 -3.80 -10.43
C ASN A 232 -8.16 -3.35 -10.92
N LEU A 233 -8.39 -2.05 -10.86
CA LEU A 233 -9.54 -1.37 -11.40
C LEU A 233 -9.04 -0.34 -12.40
N GLU A 234 -9.52 -0.45 -13.62
CA GLU A 234 -9.29 0.55 -14.66
C GLU A 234 -10.43 1.57 -14.64
N VAL A 235 -10.07 2.84 -14.56
CA VAL A 235 -10.99 3.98 -14.69
C VAL A 235 -10.97 4.39 -16.16
N PRO A 236 -12.10 4.29 -16.87
CA PRO A 236 -12.16 4.63 -18.29
C PRO A 236 -11.83 6.11 -18.50
N GLY A 237 -11.33 6.42 -19.71
CA GLY A 237 -10.98 7.79 -20.12
C GLY A 237 -12.17 8.74 -19.99
N GLU A 238 -12.06 9.69 -19.06
CA GLU A 238 -13.10 10.68 -18.78
C GLU A 238 -12.64 12.07 -19.19
N LYS A 239 -13.59 12.90 -19.65
CA LYS A 239 -13.34 14.31 -19.88
C LYS A 239 -13.22 15.02 -18.53
N VAL A 240 -12.07 15.61 -18.27
CA VAL A 240 -11.72 16.32 -17.05
C VAL A 240 -11.16 17.69 -17.41
N LEU A 241 -11.17 18.60 -16.45
CA LEU A 241 -10.59 19.92 -16.60
C LEU A 241 -9.29 19.99 -15.82
N ASP A 242 -8.31 20.62 -16.46
CA ASP A 242 -7.07 21.06 -15.86
C ASP A 242 -7.27 22.24 -14.88
N ALA A 243 -6.26 22.57 -14.08
CA ALA A 243 -6.21 23.81 -13.27
C ALA A 243 -6.38 25.08 -14.11
N MET A 244 -5.89 25.05 -15.35
CA MET A 244 -6.05 26.15 -16.32
C MET A 244 -7.39 26.13 -17.06
N GLY A 245 -8.30 25.20 -16.72
CA GLY A 245 -9.58 25.03 -17.40
C GLY A 245 -9.48 24.36 -18.77
N CYS A 246 -8.32 23.79 -19.13
CA CYS A 246 -8.15 23.06 -20.39
C CYS A 246 -8.82 21.68 -20.29
N PRO A 247 -9.75 21.32 -21.20
CA PRO A 247 -10.32 19.99 -21.24
C PRO A 247 -9.30 18.94 -21.70
N LEU A 248 -9.18 17.90 -20.89
CA LEU A 248 -8.32 16.75 -21.10
C LEU A 248 -9.12 15.45 -20.98
N VAL A 249 -8.63 14.39 -21.60
CA VAL A 249 -9.12 13.02 -21.43
C VAL A 249 -8.09 12.28 -20.60
N ALA A 250 -8.48 11.86 -19.41
CA ALA A 250 -7.62 11.16 -18.46
C ALA A 250 -8.21 9.81 -18.08
N SER A 251 -7.37 8.78 -18.11
CA SER A 251 -7.65 7.44 -17.59
C SER A 251 -6.66 7.10 -16.47
N ALA A 252 -7.05 6.20 -15.57
CA ALA A 252 -6.19 5.80 -14.47
C ALA A 252 -6.37 4.32 -14.13
N VAL A 253 -5.34 3.72 -13.56
CA VAL A 253 -5.39 2.38 -13.00
C VAL A 253 -5.20 2.47 -11.49
N VAL A 254 -6.13 1.86 -10.77
CA VAL A 254 -6.13 1.78 -9.32
C VAL A 254 -5.87 0.34 -8.91
N THR A 255 -4.87 0.15 -8.06
CA THR A 255 -4.59 -1.13 -7.45
C THR A 255 -4.98 -1.07 -5.99
N PHE A 256 -5.90 -1.93 -5.57
CA PHE A 256 -6.45 -1.91 -4.21
C PHE A 256 -6.68 -3.33 -3.68
N ARG A 257 -6.93 -3.44 -2.38
CA ARG A 257 -7.37 -4.67 -1.72
C ARG A 257 -8.36 -4.35 -0.60
N PHE A 258 -9.24 -5.29 -0.28
CA PHE A 258 -10.09 -5.17 0.91
C PHE A 258 -9.32 -5.67 2.14
N SER A 259 -9.32 -4.86 3.21
CA SER A 259 -8.66 -5.18 4.48
C SER A 259 -9.66 -5.41 5.62
N ALA A 260 -10.85 -4.83 5.53
CA ALA A 260 -11.90 -4.93 6.55
C ALA A 260 -13.21 -5.44 5.92
N PRO A 261 -13.40 -6.77 5.81
CA PRO A 261 -14.48 -7.37 5.02
C PRO A 261 -15.87 -7.08 5.59
N ALA A 262 -15.98 -6.93 6.93
CA ALA A 262 -17.22 -6.57 7.60
C ALA A 262 -17.69 -5.18 7.14
N ASN A 263 -16.80 -4.19 7.20
CA ASN A 263 -17.09 -2.83 6.75
C ASN A 263 -17.43 -2.83 5.26
N THR A 264 -16.67 -3.57 4.44
CA THR A 264 -16.90 -3.65 3.00
C THR A 264 -18.26 -4.19 2.62
N LEU A 265 -18.70 -5.28 3.25
CA LEU A 265 -19.94 -5.98 2.90
C LEU A 265 -21.19 -5.42 3.56
N LEU A 266 -21.05 -4.66 4.65
CA LEU A 266 -22.17 -4.11 5.41
C LEU A 266 -22.39 -2.61 5.14
N ASN A 267 -21.33 -1.82 5.00
CA ASN A 267 -21.45 -0.37 4.80
C ASN A 267 -21.76 -0.03 3.34
N THR A 268 -21.49 -0.93 2.40
CA THR A 268 -21.61 -0.66 0.96
C THR A 268 -22.34 -1.80 0.26
N ALA A 269 -23.34 -1.47 -0.56
CA ALA A 269 -24.10 -2.46 -1.32
C ALA A 269 -23.28 -3.12 -2.43
N ASN A 270 -22.50 -2.32 -3.18
CA ASN A 270 -21.55 -2.81 -4.18
C ASN A 270 -20.16 -2.20 -3.93
N PRO A 271 -19.24 -2.94 -3.27
CA PRO A 271 -17.95 -2.37 -2.87
C PRO A 271 -17.06 -2.05 -4.06
N TYR A 272 -17.07 -2.88 -5.10
CA TYR A 272 -16.30 -2.67 -6.33
C TYR A 272 -16.77 -1.42 -7.08
N GLY A 273 -18.09 -1.29 -7.28
CA GLY A 273 -18.68 -0.12 -7.93
C GLY A 273 -18.49 1.18 -7.14
N TYR A 274 -18.46 1.09 -5.81
CA TYR A 274 -18.16 2.22 -4.95
C TYR A 274 -16.73 2.73 -5.15
N VAL A 275 -15.73 1.84 -5.10
CA VAL A 275 -14.32 2.19 -5.36
C VAL A 275 -14.17 2.81 -6.76
N ALA A 276 -14.83 2.25 -7.78
CA ALA A 276 -14.80 2.79 -9.15
C ALA A 276 -15.36 4.21 -9.25
N THR A 277 -16.48 4.46 -8.58
CA THR A 277 -17.12 5.78 -8.56
C THR A 277 -16.25 6.81 -7.83
N GLN A 278 -15.67 6.42 -6.69
CA GLN A 278 -14.79 7.30 -5.92
C GLN A 278 -13.45 7.56 -6.63
N ALA A 279 -12.90 6.57 -7.34
CA ALA A 279 -11.69 6.74 -8.16
C ALA A 279 -11.91 7.78 -9.25
N LYS A 280 -13.03 7.69 -9.98
CA LYS A 280 -13.42 8.68 -11.01
C LYS A 280 -13.60 10.09 -10.43
N ALA A 281 -14.24 10.22 -9.27
CA ALA A 281 -14.40 11.52 -8.60
C ALA A 281 -13.06 12.10 -8.11
N THR A 282 -12.16 11.24 -7.64
CA THR A 282 -10.84 11.65 -7.14
C THR A 282 -9.94 12.09 -8.29
N LEU A 283 -9.94 11.36 -9.40
CA LEU A 283 -9.25 11.73 -10.63
C LEU A 283 -9.67 13.15 -11.08
N LYS A 284 -10.98 13.42 -11.16
CA LYS A 284 -11.49 14.75 -11.54
C LYS A 284 -11.03 15.87 -10.62
N GLN A 285 -11.02 15.61 -9.31
CA GLN A 285 -10.61 16.59 -8.32
C GLN A 285 -9.12 16.91 -8.38
N VAL A 286 -8.27 15.89 -8.51
CA VAL A 286 -6.81 16.08 -8.50
C VAL A 286 -6.35 16.71 -9.81
N CYS A 287 -6.88 16.28 -10.95
CA CYS A 287 -6.58 16.92 -12.24
C CYS A 287 -6.97 18.40 -12.29
N ALA A 288 -8.02 18.82 -11.57
CA ALA A 288 -8.43 20.22 -11.51
C ALA A 288 -7.48 21.12 -10.69
N ARG A 289 -6.53 20.54 -9.93
CA ARG A 289 -5.57 21.28 -9.11
C ARG A 289 -4.22 21.51 -9.78
N TYR A 290 -3.85 20.62 -10.71
CA TYR A 290 -2.53 20.59 -11.31
C TYR A 290 -2.58 20.92 -12.78
N PRO A 291 -1.76 21.86 -13.30
CA PRO A 291 -1.65 22.15 -14.71
C PRO A 291 -1.21 20.91 -15.51
N TYR A 292 -1.67 20.79 -16.75
CA TYR A 292 -1.30 19.71 -17.68
C TYR A 292 0.21 19.73 -17.98
N ASP A 293 0.76 20.90 -18.30
CA ASP A 293 2.18 21.11 -18.56
C ASP A 293 2.65 22.39 -17.84
N SER A 294 3.84 22.35 -17.25
CA SER A 294 4.48 23.50 -16.59
C SER A 294 5.19 24.37 -17.63
N HIS A 295 4.44 24.91 -18.60
CA HIS A 295 4.99 25.84 -19.57
C HIS A 295 5.03 27.25 -18.98
N THR A 296 6.04 27.55 -18.16
CA THR A 296 6.45 28.93 -17.89
C THR A 296 7.57 29.32 -18.84
N LEU A 297 7.32 30.36 -19.63
CA LEU A 297 8.27 30.97 -20.58
C LEU A 297 9.54 31.53 -19.88
N ASP A 298 9.53 31.66 -18.55
CA ASP A 298 10.58 32.35 -17.77
C ASP A 298 11.49 31.41 -16.95
N GLY A 299 11.47 30.09 -17.17
CA GLY A 299 12.42 29.16 -16.52
C GLY A 299 12.24 28.98 -15.00
N SER A 300 11.29 29.66 -14.37
CA SER A 300 10.86 29.39 -13.00
C SER A 300 9.92 28.18 -13.01
N SER A 301 10.37 27.05 -12.46
CA SER A 301 9.60 25.81 -12.35
C SER A 301 8.25 26.06 -11.67
N SER A 302 7.18 26.11 -12.46
CA SER A 302 5.82 26.35 -11.99
C SER A 302 5.22 25.07 -11.41
N GLY A 303 5.71 24.65 -10.24
CA GLY A 303 5.15 23.56 -9.44
C GLY A 303 5.04 22.19 -10.14
N PRO A 304 4.46 21.20 -9.45
CA PRO A 304 4.13 19.90 -10.02
C PRO A 304 3.10 20.03 -11.16
N SER A 305 3.32 19.31 -12.25
CA SER A 305 2.40 19.19 -13.39
C SER A 305 1.94 17.75 -13.56
N LEU A 306 0.77 17.57 -14.18
CA LEU A 306 0.20 16.25 -14.45
C LEU A 306 1.10 15.40 -15.37
N ARG A 307 1.86 16.04 -16.27
CA ARG A 307 2.78 15.39 -17.20
C ARG A 307 4.19 15.19 -16.65
N GLY A 308 4.71 16.17 -15.90
CA GLY A 308 6.11 16.20 -15.49
C GLY A 308 6.39 15.50 -14.16
N GLU A 309 5.58 15.77 -13.13
CA GLU A 309 5.85 15.33 -11.76
C GLU A 309 4.79 14.34 -11.26
N CYS A 310 4.64 13.24 -12.01
CA CYS A 310 3.61 12.23 -11.76
C CYS A 310 3.64 11.65 -10.34
N ALA A 311 4.82 11.43 -9.75
CA ALA A 311 4.92 10.76 -8.45
C ALA A 311 4.28 11.56 -7.30
N ALA A 312 4.41 12.89 -7.30
CA ALA A 312 3.79 13.74 -6.28
C ALA A 312 2.26 13.76 -6.43
N VAL A 313 1.79 13.85 -7.67
CA VAL A 313 0.36 13.81 -8.00
C VAL A 313 -0.23 12.45 -7.65
N GLU A 314 0.44 11.35 -7.97
CA GLU A 314 0.01 9.98 -7.63
C GLU A 314 -0.11 9.78 -6.12
N ALA A 315 0.84 10.29 -5.33
CA ALA A 315 0.77 10.23 -3.87
C ALA A 315 -0.46 10.99 -3.34
N GLU A 316 -0.76 12.17 -3.88
CA GLU A 316 -1.98 12.89 -3.53
C GLU A 316 -3.25 12.14 -3.97
N MET A 317 -3.27 11.57 -5.18
CA MET A 317 -4.39 10.76 -5.67
C MET A 317 -4.67 9.58 -4.74
N VAL A 318 -3.63 8.87 -4.31
CA VAL A 318 -3.75 7.75 -3.36
C VAL A 318 -4.30 8.24 -2.03
N ALA A 319 -3.77 9.34 -1.48
CA ALA A 319 -4.24 9.88 -0.20
C ALA A 319 -5.72 10.31 -0.28
N ALA A 320 -6.10 11.06 -1.32
CA ALA A 320 -7.46 11.54 -1.53
C ALA A 320 -8.46 10.40 -1.77
N LEU A 321 -8.05 9.35 -2.50
CA LEU A 321 -8.90 8.18 -2.73
C LEU A 321 -9.03 7.34 -1.45
N GLN A 322 -7.92 7.16 -0.72
CA GLN A 322 -7.90 6.39 0.52
C GLN A 322 -8.86 7.00 1.56
N ASP A 323 -8.87 8.32 1.70
CA ASP A 323 -9.78 9.03 2.61
C ASP A 323 -11.25 8.73 2.33
N ARG A 324 -11.63 8.64 1.05
CA ARG A 324 -13.00 8.34 0.61
C ARG A 324 -13.37 6.87 0.76
N VAL A 325 -12.43 5.98 0.47
CA VAL A 325 -12.68 4.53 0.41
C VAL A 325 -12.57 3.86 1.80
N ARG A 326 -12.04 4.56 2.81
CA ARG A 326 -12.00 4.08 4.21
C ARG A 326 -13.34 3.53 4.72
N CYS A 327 -14.46 4.18 4.41
CA CYS A 327 -15.78 3.73 4.86
C CYS A 327 -16.17 2.35 4.29
N ALA A 328 -15.64 2.01 3.11
CA ALA A 328 -15.84 0.72 2.44
C ALA A 328 -14.80 -0.34 2.85
N GLY A 329 -13.88 -0.04 3.77
CA GLY A 329 -12.88 -1.00 4.24
C GLY A 329 -11.85 -1.43 3.18
N ALA A 330 -11.67 -0.64 2.11
CA ALA A 330 -10.66 -0.88 1.10
C ALA A 330 -9.38 -0.07 1.37
N THR A 331 -8.25 -0.71 1.11
CA THR A 331 -6.91 -0.12 1.14
C THR A 331 -6.42 0.05 -0.29
N VAL A 332 -6.15 1.30 -0.67
CA VAL A 332 -5.56 1.66 -1.96
C VAL A 332 -4.05 1.51 -1.85
N LEU A 333 -3.44 0.80 -2.80
CA LEU A 333 -2.00 0.60 -2.86
C LEU A 333 -1.37 1.64 -3.78
N THR A 334 -1.91 1.78 -5.00
CA THR A 334 -1.43 2.74 -6.00
C THR A 334 -2.59 3.24 -6.85
N MET A 335 -2.45 4.47 -7.35
CA MET A 335 -3.33 5.06 -8.34
C MET A 335 -2.46 5.84 -9.32
N THR A 336 -2.37 5.37 -10.56
CA THR A 336 -1.48 5.92 -11.59
C THR A 336 -2.30 6.36 -12.80
N LEU A 337 -1.93 7.48 -13.42
CA LEU A 337 -2.52 7.91 -14.69
C LEU A 337 -2.03 7.01 -15.82
N SER A 338 -2.94 6.42 -16.58
CA SER A 338 -2.60 5.52 -17.70
C SER A 338 -2.47 6.30 -19.00
N GLU A 339 -3.47 7.12 -19.32
CA GLU A 339 -3.47 8.00 -20.49
C GLU A 339 -3.87 9.40 -20.06
N LEU A 340 -3.17 10.39 -20.61
CA LEU A 340 -3.41 11.80 -20.36
C LEU A 340 -3.24 12.56 -21.69
N ASN A 341 -4.36 12.89 -22.33
CA ASN A 341 -4.39 13.53 -23.65
C ASN A 341 -5.25 14.80 -23.62
N TYR A 342 -4.95 15.76 -24.50
CA TYR A 342 -5.89 16.85 -24.76
C TYR A 342 -7.20 16.31 -25.33
N ALA A 343 -8.32 16.94 -24.96
CA ALA A 343 -9.60 16.62 -25.57
C ALA A 343 -9.56 16.91 -27.09
N PRO A 344 -10.32 16.14 -27.91
CA PRO A 344 -10.31 16.29 -29.36
C PRO A 344 -10.71 17.69 -29.82
N GLU A 345 -11.48 18.42 -29.01
CA GLU A 345 -11.91 19.80 -29.23
C GLU A 345 -10.75 20.80 -29.34
N ILE A 346 -9.65 20.59 -28.60
CA ILE A 346 -8.54 21.54 -28.52
C ILE A 346 -7.20 20.93 -28.97
N ALA A 347 -7.11 19.61 -29.14
CA ALA A 347 -5.88 18.93 -29.54
C ALA A 347 -5.21 19.55 -30.79
N GLY A 348 -5.99 19.84 -31.84
CA GLY A 348 -5.46 20.46 -33.06
C GLY A 348 -4.98 21.91 -32.88
N ALA A 349 -5.66 22.69 -32.05
CA ALA A 349 -5.26 24.07 -31.75
C ALA A 349 -4.03 24.12 -30.82
N MET A 350 -3.95 23.20 -29.85
CA MET A 350 -2.81 23.09 -28.95
C MET A 350 -1.56 22.62 -29.67
N LEU A 351 -1.66 21.68 -30.61
CA LEU A 351 -0.52 21.26 -31.41
C LEU A 351 0.07 22.43 -32.20
N LYS A 352 -0.78 23.23 -32.86
CA LYS A 352 -0.34 24.46 -33.55
C LYS A 352 0.27 25.48 -32.59
N ARG A 353 -0.26 25.61 -31.37
CA ARG A 353 0.29 26.48 -30.33
C ARG A 353 1.67 25.99 -29.88
N GLN A 354 1.84 24.70 -29.65
CA GLN A 354 3.12 24.09 -29.27
C GLN A 354 4.16 24.26 -30.38
N GLU A 355 3.75 24.06 -31.65
CA GLU A 355 4.60 24.31 -32.81
C GLU A 355 5.03 25.77 -32.89
N ALA A 356 4.09 26.72 -32.71
CA ALA A 356 4.41 28.15 -32.70
C ALA A 356 5.34 28.55 -31.54
N ILE A 357 5.13 28.01 -30.33
CA ILE A 357 6.00 28.25 -29.17
C ILE A 357 7.39 27.67 -29.42
N ALA A 358 7.49 26.45 -29.95
CA ALA A 358 8.76 25.83 -30.29
C ALA A 358 9.50 26.63 -31.38
N MET A 359 8.79 27.12 -32.40
CA MET A 359 9.33 27.96 -33.45
C MET A 359 9.85 29.30 -32.91
N LEU A 360 9.08 29.95 -32.01
CA LEU A 360 9.51 31.19 -31.37
C LEU A 360 10.73 30.97 -30.47
N GLY A 361 10.76 29.90 -29.67
CA GLY A 361 11.90 29.56 -28.83
C GLY A 361 13.16 29.29 -29.67
N ALA A 362 13.03 28.56 -30.78
CA ALA A 362 14.12 28.37 -31.73
C ALA A 362 14.62 29.71 -32.30
N ARG A 363 13.70 30.60 -32.70
CA ARG A 363 14.04 31.95 -33.21
C ARG A 363 14.76 32.81 -32.17
N GLN A 364 14.32 32.80 -30.91
CA GLN A 364 15.01 33.50 -29.82
C GLN A 364 16.44 32.99 -29.66
N THR A 365 16.63 31.67 -29.68
CA THR A 365 17.95 31.04 -29.54
C THR A 365 18.89 31.43 -30.69
N VAL A 366 18.37 31.51 -31.93
CA VAL A 366 19.12 31.95 -33.11
C VAL A 366 19.51 33.42 -33.01
N VAL A 367 18.58 34.29 -32.61
CA VAL A 367 18.82 35.73 -32.43
C VAL A 367 19.86 35.97 -31.34
N ASP A 368 19.75 35.31 -30.20
CA ASP A 368 20.71 35.40 -29.10
C ASP A 368 22.10 34.89 -29.52
N GLY A 369 22.14 33.81 -30.30
CA GLY A 369 23.37 33.28 -30.90
C GLY A 369 24.03 34.30 -31.83
N ALA A 370 23.26 34.91 -32.73
CA ALA A 370 23.72 35.94 -33.64
C ALA A 370 24.25 37.18 -32.88
N TYR A 371 23.51 37.65 -31.86
CA TYR A 371 23.93 38.76 -31.03
C TYR A 371 25.27 38.48 -30.32
N LYS A 372 25.44 37.27 -29.75
CA LYS A 372 26.71 36.84 -29.14
C LYS A 372 27.85 36.76 -30.15
N ILE A 373 27.59 36.31 -31.38
CA ILE A 373 28.59 36.29 -32.47
C ILE A 373 28.99 37.72 -32.83
N ALA A 374 28.04 38.63 -33.01
CA ALA A 374 28.31 40.02 -33.34
C ALA A 374 29.18 40.71 -32.28
N GLN A 375 28.85 40.54 -30.99
CA GLN A 375 29.67 41.07 -29.89
C GLN A 375 31.11 40.52 -29.91
N LYS A 376 31.29 39.21 -30.09
CA LYS A 376 32.63 38.59 -30.15
C LYS A 376 33.44 39.10 -31.35
N THR A 377 32.81 39.30 -32.49
CA THR A 377 33.48 39.80 -33.70
C THR A 377 33.92 41.25 -33.55
N ILE A 378 33.08 42.12 -32.97
CA ILE A 378 33.45 43.52 -32.70
C ILE A 378 34.62 43.58 -31.72
N ALA A 379 34.54 42.85 -30.59
CA ALA A 379 35.60 42.83 -29.59
C ALA A 379 36.95 42.35 -30.17
N ARG A 380 36.92 41.36 -31.08
CA ARG A 380 38.12 40.86 -31.75
C ARG A 380 38.69 41.88 -32.75
N ALA A 381 37.84 42.51 -33.55
CA ALA A 381 38.27 43.50 -34.53
C ALA A 381 38.84 44.77 -33.88
N GLU A 382 38.32 45.18 -32.71
CA GLU A 382 38.90 46.25 -31.90
C GLU A 382 40.28 45.87 -31.35
N ALA A 383 40.47 44.62 -30.90
CA ALA A 383 41.77 44.12 -30.47
C ALA A 383 42.79 44.06 -31.61
N ASP A 384 42.34 43.80 -32.84
CA ASP A 384 43.16 43.78 -34.06
C ASP A 384 43.43 45.20 -34.62
N GLY A 385 42.98 46.27 -33.95
CA GLY A 385 43.27 47.67 -34.29
C GLY A 385 42.26 48.35 -35.23
N VAL A 386 41.12 47.73 -35.51
CA VAL A 386 40.05 48.32 -36.34
C VAL A 386 39.09 49.13 -35.47
N ALA A 387 39.12 50.46 -35.60
CA ALA A 387 38.23 51.35 -34.87
C ALA A 387 36.86 51.49 -35.57
N PHE A 388 35.79 51.07 -34.90
CA PHE A 388 34.42 51.27 -35.37
C PHE A 388 33.76 52.46 -34.67
N MET A 389 33.04 53.30 -35.43
CA MET A 389 32.12 54.27 -34.83
C MET A 389 30.90 53.54 -34.22
N GLU A 390 30.28 54.10 -33.18
CA GLU A 390 29.10 53.48 -32.53
C GLU A 390 27.96 53.18 -33.52
N GLY A 391 27.75 54.06 -34.52
CA GLY A 391 26.77 53.82 -35.59
C GLY A 391 27.08 52.60 -36.47
N GLN A 392 28.35 52.30 -36.74
CA GLN A 392 28.78 51.14 -37.52
C GLN A 392 28.60 49.83 -36.73
N LYS A 393 28.88 49.85 -35.42
CA LYS A 393 28.62 48.71 -34.53
C LYS A 393 27.14 48.35 -34.48
N ALA A 394 26.27 49.35 -34.31
CA ALA A 394 24.83 49.16 -34.29
C ALA A 394 24.31 48.59 -35.63
N SER A 395 24.83 49.09 -36.76
CA SER A 395 24.50 48.57 -38.09
C SER A 395 24.92 47.11 -38.28
N LEU A 396 26.12 46.75 -37.85
CA LEU A 396 26.65 45.38 -37.99
C LEU A 396 25.85 44.37 -37.14
N VAL A 397 25.53 44.72 -35.89
CA VAL A 397 24.68 43.88 -35.02
C VAL A 397 23.29 43.73 -35.62
N SER A 398 22.65 44.83 -36.03
CA SER A 398 21.32 44.82 -36.64
C SER A 398 21.27 43.94 -37.89
N ASN A 399 22.21 44.13 -38.82
CA ASN A 399 22.29 43.36 -40.07
C ASN A 399 22.50 41.85 -39.80
N LEU A 400 23.35 41.51 -38.83
CA LEU A 400 23.60 40.11 -38.47
C LEU A 400 22.35 39.46 -37.84
N VAL A 401 21.66 40.17 -36.94
CA VAL A 401 20.42 39.69 -36.32
C VAL A 401 19.32 39.52 -37.38
N ILE A 402 19.15 40.48 -38.28
CA ILE A 402 18.16 40.39 -39.37
C ILE A 402 18.47 39.20 -40.29
N THR A 403 19.74 39.03 -40.66
CA THR A 403 20.16 37.92 -41.54
C THR A 403 19.99 36.56 -40.88
N ALA A 404 20.25 36.47 -39.56
CA ALA A 404 20.08 35.24 -38.80
C ALA A 404 18.60 34.92 -38.50
N ALA A 405 17.76 35.93 -38.28
CA ALA A 405 16.35 35.76 -37.95
C ALA A 405 15.43 35.58 -39.19
N SER A 406 15.92 35.90 -40.39
CA SER A 406 15.14 35.81 -41.62
C SER A 406 15.03 34.38 -42.14
N GLU A 407 13.82 33.97 -42.52
CA GLU A 407 13.54 32.69 -43.19
C GLU A 407 13.89 32.71 -44.68
N VAL A 408 13.87 33.90 -45.28
CA VAL A 408 14.29 34.12 -46.67
C VAL A 408 15.78 34.43 -46.69
N ARG A 409 16.52 33.92 -47.67
CA ARG A 409 17.92 34.30 -47.88
C ARG A 409 18.01 35.81 -48.13
N VAL A 410 18.38 36.56 -47.10
CA VAL A 410 18.66 38.00 -47.21
C VAL A 410 20.12 38.17 -47.58
N GLN A 411 20.40 38.99 -48.59
CA GLN A 411 21.75 39.46 -48.86
C GLN A 411 21.95 40.81 -48.16
N PRO A 412 22.87 40.92 -47.19
CA PRO A 412 23.13 42.19 -46.53
C PRO A 412 23.77 43.16 -47.53
N THR A 413 23.19 44.35 -47.68
CA THR A 413 23.76 45.44 -48.49
C THR A 413 24.51 46.41 -47.57
N LEU A 414 25.76 46.73 -47.93
CA LEU A 414 26.53 47.79 -47.28
C LEU A 414 26.23 49.12 -47.99
N PRO A 415 25.77 50.15 -47.28
CA PRO A 415 25.72 51.49 -47.84
C PRO A 415 27.16 51.96 -48.09
N LEU A 416 27.52 52.15 -49.35
CA LEU A 416 28.71 52.89 -49.75
C LEU A 416 28.47 54.35 -49.37
N ALA A 417 29.14 54.83 -48.32
CA ALA A 417 29.20 56.24 -47.94
C ALA A 417 30.49 56.86 -48.49
#